data_AF-A0AAF0R3J8-F1
#
_entry.id   AF-A0AAF0R3J8-F1
#
_cell.length_a   1.000
_cell.length_b   1.000
_cell.length_c   1.000
_cell.angle_alpha   90.00
_cell.angle_beta   90.00
_cell.angle_gamma   90.00
#
_symmetry.space_group_name_H-M   'P 1'
#
loop_
_entity.id
_entity.type
_entity.pdbx_description
1 polymer ?
#
loop_
_entity_poly.entity_id
_entity_poly.type
_entity_poly.pdbx_seq_one_letter_code
_entity_poly.pdbx_strand_id
1 'polypeptide(L)' 'MGLRGKLVAHVEVKCGGELFHDHFNSKPHHSPNISDKINHFEVNEGELGTVGTLVEWRFNYGKSLLFSGEIKII' A
#
# COMPACT_ATOMS: atom_id res chain seq x y z
N MET A 1 5.20 28.73 9.98
CA MET A 1 4.35 28.02 8.99
C MET A 1 5.20 26.99 8.28
N GLY A 2 4.85 25.70 8.36
CA GLY A 2 5.62 24.59 7.78
C GLY A 2 4.84 23.29 7.92
N LEU A 3 3.84 23.07 7.05
CA LEU A 3 2.96 21.88 7.07
C LEU A 3 3.30 20.86 5.97
N ARG A 4 4.25 21.17 5.08
CA ARG A 4 4.74 20.24 4.06
C ARG A 4 6.06 19.64 4.51
N GLY A 5 6.10 18.31 4.55
CA GLY A 5 7.31 17.52 4.74
C GLY A 5 7.31 16.35 3.76
N LYS A 6 8.50 15.91 3.35
CA LYS A 6 8.71 14.70 2.55
C LYS A 6 9.58 13.77 3.38
N LEU A 7 9.08 12.56 3.65
CA LEU A 7 9.85 11.49 4.26
C LEU A 7 10.24 10.49 3.16
N VAL A 8 11.49 10.04 3.15
CA VAL A 8 12.00 9.02 2.22
C VAL A 8 12.74 7.98 3.05
N ALA A 9 12.48 6.70 2.78
CA ALA A 9 13.17 5.58 3.40
C ALA A 9 13.63 4.62 2.30
N HIS A 10 14.80 4.01 2.48
CA HIS A 10 15.34 2.98 1.62
C HIS A 10 15.58 1.73 2.47
N VAL A 11 15.10 0.59 2.00
CA VAL A 11 15.23 -0.71 2.67
C VAL A 11 15.67 -1.74 1.64
N GLU A 12 16.67 -2.53 1.99
CA GLU A 12 17.10 -3.64 1.15
C GLU A 12 16.15 -4.83 1.35
N VAL A 13 15.66 -5.40 0.25
CA VAL A 13 14.81 -6.59 0.26
C VAL A 13 15.58 -7.77 -0.32
N LYS A 14 15.40 -8.95 0.30
CA LYS A 14 16.05 -10.19 -0.17
C LYS A 14 15.29 -10.87 -1.31
N CYS A 15 14.04 -10.48 -1.57
CA CYS A 15 13.26 -11.00 -2.68
C CYS A 15 13.59 -10.25 -3.99
N GLY A 16 13.22 -10.84 -5.12
CA GLY A 16 13.35 -10.18 -6.41
C GLY A 16 12.52 -8.89 -6.44
N GLY A 17 13.11 -7.78 -6.89
CA GLY A 17 12.44 -6.48 -6.96
C GLY A 17 11.17 -6.50 -7.82
N GLU A 18 11.16 -7.31 -8.87
CA GLU A 18 10.00 -7.54 -9.74
C GLU A 18 8.81 -8.13 -8.97
N LEU A 19 9.06 -9.12 -8.09
CA LEU A 19 8.00 -9.72 -7.27
C LEU A 19 7.41 -8.70 -6.30
N PHE A 20 8.24 -7.82 -5.75
CA PHE A 20 7.78 -6.76 -4.87
C PHE A 20 6.95 -5.73 -5.64
N HIS A 21 7.44 -5.28 -6.80
CA HIS A 21 6.72 -4.36 -7.67
C HIS A 21 5.37 -4.92 -8.12
N ASP A 22 5.34 -6.16 -8.61
CA ASP A 22 4.13 -6.82 -9.10
C ASP A 22 3.12 -7.06 -7.98
N HIS A 23 3.59 -7.33 -6.76
CA HIS A 23 2.72 -7.46 -5.60
C HIS A 23 1.92 -6.17 -5.35
N PHE A 24 2.59 -5.00 -5.31
CA PHE A 24 1.88 -3.75 -5.07
C PHE A 24 1.08 -3.26 -6.27
N ASN A 25 1.55 -3.53 -7.50
CA ASN A 25 0.89 -3.06 -8.72
C ASN A 25 -0.33 -3.92 -9.09
N SER A 26 -0.13 -5.23 -9.23
CA SER A 26 -1.14 -6.13 -9.79
C SER A 26 -1.89 -6.95 -8.74
N LYS A 27 -1.27 -7.21 -7.57
CA LYS A 27 -1.85 -8.11 -6.55
C LYS A 27 -1.89 -7.53 -5.12
N PRO A 28 -2.25 -6.24 -4.92
CA PRO A 28 -2.22 -5.64 -3.59
C PRO A 28 -3.22 -6.28 -2.61
N HIS A 29 -4.26 -6.94 -3.12
CA HIS A 29 -5.25 -7.70 -2.34
C HIS A 29 -4.69 -8.89 -1.56
N HIS A 30 -3.50 -9.39 -1.92
CA HIS A 30 -2.84 -10.45 -1.14
C HIS A 30 -2.14 -9.91 0.12
N SER A 31 -2.01 -8.60 0.30
CA SER A 31 -1.26 -8.01 1.41
C SER A 31 -1.77 -8.39 2.81
N PRO A 32 -3.08 -8.51 3.07
CA PRO A 32 -3.58 -9.04 4.34
C PRO A 32 -3.16 -10.48 4.63
N ASN A 33 -2.84 -11.27 3.59
CA ASN A 33 -2.36 -12.65 3.75
C ASN A 33 -0.84 -12.72 3.96
N ILE A 34 -0.10 -11.69 3.59
CA ILE A 34 1.37 -11.64 3.72
C ILE A 34 1.79 -11.05 5.06
N SER A 35 0.98 -10.14 5.62
CA SER A 35 1.32 -9.41 6.84
C SER A 35 0.12 -9.25 7.75
N ASP A 36 0.24 -9.75 8.98
CA ASP A 36 -0.76 -9.63 10.05
C ASP A 36 -1.08 -8.18 10.45
N LYS A 37 -0.21 -7.23 10.09
CA LYS A 37 -0.46 -5.80 10.33
C LYS A 37 -1.51 -5.22 9.40
N ILE A 38 -1.77 -5.86 8.26
CA ILE A 38 -2.76 -5.41 7.28
C ILE A 38 -3.98 -6.30 7.48
N ASN A 39 -5.08 -5.70 7.88
CA ASN A 39 -6.29 -6.40 8.27
C ASN A 39 -7.24 -6.57 7.10
N HIS A 40 -7.27 -5.60 6.19
CA HIS A 40 -8.21 -5.60 5.09
C HIS A 40 -7.67 -4.81 3.90
N PHE A 41 -8.10 -5.23 2.71
CA PHE A 41 -7.87 -4.56 1.46
C PHE A 41 -9.16 -4.57 0.64
N GLU A 42 -9.57 -3.41 0.15
CA GLU A 42 -10.79 -3.22 -0.64
C GLU A 42 -10.51 -2.33 -1.85
N VAL A 43 -11.18 -2.62 -2.98
CA VAL A 43 -11.16 -1.75 -4.17
C VAL A 43 -12.48 -1.04 -4.21
N ASN A 44 -12.45 0.29 -4.08
CA ASN A 44 -13.65 1.11 -4.06
C ASN A 44 -14.06 1.53 -5.48
N GLU A 45 -13.08 1.96 -6.29
CA GLU A 45 -13.31 2.41 -7.66
C GLU A 45 -12.14 2.01 -8.58
N GLY A 46 -12.46 1.60 -9.80
CA GLY A 46 -11.48 1.20 -10.82
C GLY A 46 -11.05 -0.28 -10.74
N GLU A 47 -10.03 -0.63 -11.53
CA GLU A 47 -9.47 -1.98 -11.59
C GLU A 47 -8.02 -1.99 -11.08
N LEU A 48 -7.64 -3.05 -10.37
CA LEU A 48 -6.27 -3.18 -9.85
C LEU A 48 -5.24 -3.13 -10.98
N GLY A 49 -4.15 -2.38 -10.75
CA GLY A 49 -3.08 -2.21 -11.74
C GLY A 49 -3.38 -1.17 -12.83
N THR A 50 -4.49 -0.43 -12.73
CA THR A 50 -4.76 0.73 -13.59
C THR A 50 -4.48 2.04 -12.87
N VAL A 51 -4.06 3.06 -13.62
CA VAL A 51 -3.83 4.40 -13.05
C VAL A 51 -5.18 5.04 -12.74
N GLY A 52 -5.37 5.49 -11.50
CA GLY A 52 -6.61 6.12 -11.05
C GLY A 52 -7.50 5.22 -10.20
N THR A 53 -7.07 3.99 -9.89
CA THR A 53 -7.78 3.08 -9.00
C THR A 53 -7.74 3.58 -7.55
N LEU A 54 -8.91 3.63 -6.93
CA LEU A 54 -9.07 3.96 -5.52
C LEU A 54 -9.13 2.67 -4.69
N VAL A 55 -8.11 2.47 -3.86
CA VAL A 55 -7.99 1.30 -2.99
C VAL A 55 -7.97 1.72 -1.52
N GLU A 56 -8.61 0.95 -0.66
CA GLU A 56 -8.56 1.13 0.79
C GLU A 56 -7.72 0.01 1.42
N TRP A 57 -6.77 0.41 2.29
CA TRP A 57 -5.99 -0.51 3.12
C TRP A 57 -6.33 -0.23 4.57
N ARG A 58 -6.79 -1.25 5.31
CA ARG A 58 -6.95 -1.15 6.76
C ARG A 58 -5.79 -1.88 7.41
N PHE A 59 -5.00 -1.18 8.20
CA PHE A 59 -3.86 -1.74 8.91
C PHE A 59 -3.83 -1.29 10.37
N ASN A 60 -3.27 -2.13 11.23
CA ASN A 60 -3.02 -1.82 12.62
C ASN A 60 -1.62 -1.24 12.79
N TYR A 61 -1.55 0.03 13.16
CA TYR A 61 -0.31 0.69 13.58
C TYR A 61 -0.51 1.32 14.96
N GLY A 62 -0.13 0.61 16.03
CA GLY A 62 -0.35 1.08 17.40
C GLY A 62 -1.84 1.14 17.80
N LYS A 63 -2.23 2.12 18.64
CA LYS A 63 -3.60 2.27 19.19
C LYS A 63 -4.64 2.85 18.20
N SER A 64 -4.70 2.32 16.98
CA SER A 64 -5.72 2.62 15.97
C SER A 64 -5.53 3.93 15.22
N LEU A 65 -5.10 3.83 13.96
CA LEU A 65 -5.30 4.86 12.93
C LEU A 65 -5.65 4.14 11.63
N LEU A 66 -6.84 4.41 11.11
CA LEU A 66 -7.24 4.05 9.75
C LEU A 66 -6.65 5.09 8.81
N PHE A 67 -5.66 4.70 8.00
CA PHE A 67 -5.17 5.56 6.92
C PHE A 67 -5.82 5.13 5.62
N SER A 68 -6.63 6.02 5.03
CA SER A 68 -7.02 5.93 3.63
C SER A 68 -6.03 6.78 2.83
N GLY A 69 -5.35 6.17 1.86
CA GLY A 69 -4.34 6.84 1.05
C GLY A 69 -4.32 6.26 -0.36
N GLU A 70 -4.22 7.16 -1.34
CA GLU A 70 -3.99 6.77 -2.72
C GLU A 70 -2.53 6.38 -2.90
N ILE A 71 -2.25 5.11 -3.20
CA ILE A 71 -0.92 4.70 -3.65
C ILE A 71 -0.86 4.93 -5.17
N LYS A 72 -0.25 6.03 -5.59
CA LYS A 72 0.21 6.18 -6.98
C LYS A 72 1.52 5.42 -7.14
N ILE A 73 1.44 4.23 -7.72
CA ILE A 73 2.61 3.52 -8.24
C ILE A 73 2.88 4.15 -9.62
N ILE A 74 4.00 4.86 -9.72
CA ILE A 74 4.56 5.45 -10.96
C ILE A 74 5.86 4.75 -11.29
#